data_AF-A0A836RCP5-F1
#
_entry.id   AF-A0A836RCP5-F1
#
_cell.length_a   1.000
_cell.length_b   1.000
_cell.length_c   1.000
_cell.angle_alpha   90.00
_cell.angle_beta   90.00
_cell.angle_gamma   90.00
#
_symmetry.space_group_name_H-M   'P 1'
#
loop_
_entity.id
_entity.type
_entity.pdbx_description
1 polymer ?
#
loop_
_entity_poly.entity_id
_entity_poly.type
_entity_poly.pdbx_seq_one_letter_code
_entity_poly.pdbx_strand_id
1 'polypeptide(L)'
;VIFIFATTDPQKLPQTILSRCQRFDFKILSVEIIEEGLKKILEMEGVTFDEESLTLISQRADGSMRDALSILEQIVSYTNGHISKDKVLEILGIADTDTLYSILKDLKTDNRTNVLSLLERLLSRGVDIQFLYRDLIKMLRDALFYNIGGSVLVGDSNKTYIRQIQHLGKIYTEDELRSLLDKFISYETHIRTTSVPRILLEFLLFFGTSNLKEDKVSEKVTVDSQLIIYDNDENKADKEQNKLDKSKDIDKVRKKKKNTMKNPPFL
;
A
#
# COMPACT_ATOMS: atom_id res chain seq x y z
N VAL A 1 -15.22 -12.30 44.51
CA VAL A 1 -14.62 -11.30 43.58
C VAL A 1 -14.19 -12.06 42.34
N ILE A 2 -14.55 -11.58 41.14
CA ILE A 2 -14.17 -12.18 39.85
C ILE A 2 -13.26 -11.16 39.14
N PHE A 3 -12.12 -11.63 38.62
CA PHE A 3 -11.20 -10.82 37.82
C PHE A 3 -11.33 -11.21 36.35
N ILE A 4 -11.43 -10.20 35.47
CA ILE A 4 -11.46 -10.37 34.01
C ILE A 4 -10.29 -9.58 33.44
N PHE A 5 -9.40 -10.26 32.73
CA PHE A 5 -8.26 -9.67 32.06
C PHE A 5 -8.45 -9.78 30.54
N ALA A 6 -8.11 -8.72 29.80
CA ALA A 6 -8.09 -8.70 28.34
C ALA A 6 -6.73 -8.20 27.86
N THR A 7 -6.14 -8.87 26.86
CA THR A 7 -4.88 -8.48 26.22
C THR A 7 -4.91 -8.83 24.74
N THR A 8 -4.28 -8.02 23.90
CA THR A 8 -4.00 -8.34 22.49
C THR A 8 -2.68 -9.09 22.31
N ASP A 9 -1.86 -9.17 23.37
CA ASP A 9 -0.56 -9.85 23.37
C ASP A 9 -0.40 -10.68 24.66
N PRO A 10 -0.80 -11.97 24.64
CA PRO A 10 -0.70 -12.83 25.82
C PRO A 10 0.75 -13.22 26.16
N GLN A 11 1.70 -13.07 25.23
CA GLN A 11 3.10 -13.45 25.48
C GLN A 11 3.82 -12.48 26.41
N LYS A 12 3.35 -11.23 26.49
CA LYS A 12 3.84 -10.23 27.44
C LYS A 12 3.38 -10.47 28.88
N LEU A 13 2.42 -11.38 29.12
CA LEU A 13 1.93 -11.66 30.46
C LEU A 13 2.83 -12.66 31.20
N PRO A 14 3.12 -12.44 32.50
CA PRO A 14 3.84 -13.40 33.30
C PRO A 14 3.13 -14.77 33.37
N GLN A 15 3.90 -15.85 33.30
CA GLN A 15 3.37 -17.22 33.42
C GLN A 15 2.61 -17.47 34.75
N THR A 16 2.93 -16.71 35.80
CA THR A 16 2.25 -16.78 37.10
C THR A 16 0.81 -16.28 37.08
N ILE A 17 0.44 -15.43 36.11
CA ILE A 17 -0.94 -14.99 35.87
C ILE A 17 -1.62 -15.99 34.93
N LEU A 18 -0.96 -16.36 33.83
CA LEU A 18 -1.52 -17.30 32.84
C LEU A 18 -1.86 -18.67 33.45
N SER A 19 -1.07 -19.17 34.39
CA SER A 19 -1.33 -20.44 35.10
C SER A 19 -2.52 -20.41 36.06
N ARG A 20 -3.06 -19.22 36.39
CA ARG A 20 -4.16 -19.04 37.34
C ARG A 20 -5.44 -18.49 36.71
N CYS A 21 -5.44 -18.25 35.40
CA CYS A 21 -6.58 -17.72 34.66
C CYS A 21 -7.11 -18.75 33.67
N GLN A 22 -8.43 -18.84 33.56
CA GLN A 22 -9.05 -19.50 32.40
C GLN A 22 -8.82 -18.61 31.18
N ARG A 23 -8.13 -19.15 30.17
CA ARG A 23 -7.86 -18.44 28.93
C ARG A 23 -8.99 -18.68 27.93
N PHE A 24 -9.46 -17.60 27.32
CA PHE A 24 -10.35 -17.62 26.17
C PHE A 24 -9.70 -16.80 25.05
N ASP A 25 -9.44 -17.45 23.92
CA ASP A 25 -8.88 -16.80 22.75
C ASP A 25 -10.01 -16.40 21.80
N PHE A 26 -10.17 -15.08 21.59
CA PHE A 26 -11.08 -14.56 20.58
C PHE A 26 -10.39 -14.61 19.23
N LYS A 27 -11.06 -15.22 18.24
CA LYS A 27 -10.60 -15.23 16.86
C LYS A 27 -11.12 -13.99 16.14
N ILE A 28 -10.42 -13.61 15.08
CA ILE A 28 -10.88 -12.62 14.10
C ILE A 28 -12.22 -13.12 13.54
N LEU A 29 -13.18 -12.20 13.37
CA LEU A 29 -14.50 -12.53 12.85
C LEU A 29 -14.42 -12.73 11.33
N SER A 30 -15.23 -13.65 10.80
CA SER A 30 -15.41 -13.74 9.36
C SER A 30 -16.28 -12.59 8.86
N VAL A 31 -16.21 -12.31 7.56
CA VAL A 31 -17.00 -11.23 6.92
C VAL A 31 -18.49 -11.46 7.15
N GLU A 32 -18.95 -12.70 7.06
CA GLU A 32 -20.35 -13.09 7.22
C GLU A 32 -20.86 -12.85 8.64
N ILE A 33 -20.02 -13.09 9.66
CA ILE A 33 -20.38 -12.85 11.06
C ILE A 33 -20.55 -11.35 11.33
N ILE A 34 -19.65 -10.52 10.77
CA ILE A 34 -19.76 -9.07 10.89
C ILE A 34 -21.02 -8.59 10.16
N GLU A 35 -21.24 -9.05 8.94
CA GLU A 35 -22.40 -8.67 8.11
C GLU A 35 -23.72 -8.96 8.85
N GLU A 36 -23.86 -10.17 9.40
CA GLU A 36 -25.04 -10.57 10.16
C GLU A 36 -25.22 -9.72 11.45
N GLY A 37 -24.12 -9.32 12.08
CA GLY A 37 -24.12 -8.42 13.23
C GLY A 37 -24.60 -7.02 12.87
N LEU A 38 -24.07 -6.44 11.80
CA LEU A 38 -24.47 -5.11 11.32
C LEU A 38 -25.93 -5.09 10.86
N LYS A 39 -26.37 -6.15 10.17
CA LYS A 39 -27.76 -6.33 9.74
C LYS A 39 -28.74 -6.25 10.91
N LYS A 40 -28.48 -7.02 11.98
CA LYS A 40 -29.31 -7.00 13.20
C LYS A 40 -29.40 -5.60 13.82
N ILE A 41 -28.29 -4.87 13.85
CA ILE A 41 -28.25 -3.52 14.40
C ILE A 41 -29.08 -2.54 13.56
N LEU A 42 -28.93 -2.57 12.24
CA LEU A 42 -29.68 -1.69 11.34
C LEU A 42 -31.17 -1.99 11.35
N GLU A 43 -31.55 -3.26 11.42
CA GLU A 43 -32.95 -3.68 11.57
C GLU A 43 -33.57 -3.16 12.88
N MET A 44 -32.80 -3.18 13.98
CA MET A 44 -33.23 -2.63 15.28
C MET A 44 -33.38 -1.10 15.26
N GLU A 45 -32.49 -0.40 14.55
CA GLU A 45 -32.49 1.06 14.41
C GLU A 45 -33.47 1.56 13.31
N GLY A 46 -34.08 0.65 12.55
CA GLY A 46 -35.02 1.00 11.47
C GLY A 46 -34.35 1.65 10.25
N VAL A 47 -33.06 1.40 10.04
CA VAL A 47 -32.28 1.91 8.89
C VAL A 47 -32.32 0.90 7.76
N THR A 48 -32.67 1.35 6.55
CA THR A 48 -32.69 0.48 5.36
C THR A 48 -31.32 0.40 4.70
N PHE A 49 -30.99 -0.70 4.03
CA PHE A 49 -29.67 -0.92 3.43
C PHE A 49 -29.71 -1.89 2.23
N ASP A 50 -28.72 -1.78 1.34
CA ASP A 50 -28.41 -2.80 0.34
C ASP A 50 -27.51 -3.89 0.97
N GLU A 51 -27.73 -5.17 0.65
CA GLU A 51 -26.87 -6.27 1.17
C GLU A 51 -25.39 -6.06 0.76
N GLU A 52 -25.14 -5.60 -0.48
CA GLU A 52 -23.77 -5.30 -0.95
C GLU A 52 -23.07 -4.21 -0.11
N SER A 53 -23.82 -3.28 0.49
CA SER A 53 -23.27 -2.25 1.38
C SER A 53 -22.67 -2.88 2.64
N LEU A 54 -23.36 -3.85 3.25
CA LEU A 54 -22.90 -4.50 4.47
C LEU A 54 -21.69 -5.38 4.21
N THR A 55 -21.64 -6.06 3.06
CA THR A 55 -20.47 -6.82 2.65
C THR A 55 -19.24 -5.91 2.51
N LEU A 56 -19.39 -4.72 1.91
CA LEU A 56 -18.30 -3.75 1.78
C LEU A 56 -17.79 -3.26 3.15
N ILE A 57 -18.70 -2.90 4.05
CA ILE A 57 -18.34 -2.46 5.42
C ILE A 57 -17.60 -3.59 6.16
N SER A 58 -18.12 -4.81 6.07
CA SER A 58 -17.57 -5.99 6.74
C SER A 58 -16.18 -6.34 6.23
N GLN A 59 -15.96 -6.29 4.92
CA GLN A 59 -14.64 -6.46 4.31
C GLN A 59 -13.67 -5.36 4.76
N ARG A 60 -14.17 -4.11 4.87
CA ARG A 60 -13.36 -2.96 5.25
C ARG A 60 -12.92 -2.96 6.71
N ALA A 61 -13.65 -3.68 7.56
CA ALA A 61 -13.39 -3.84 8.99
C ALA A 61 -12.32 -4.89 9.33
N ASP A 62 -11.85 -5.67 8.36
CA ASP A 62 -10.76 -6.65 8.52
C ASP A 62 -10.95 -7.58 9.73
N GLY A 63 -12.19 -8.01 9.98
CA GLY A 63 -12.54 -8.94 11.05
C GLY A 63 -12.69 -8.32 12.45
N SER A 64 -12.63 -6.99 12.58
CA SER A 64 -12.88 -6.22 13.81
C SER A 64 -14.30 -5.67 13.85
N MET A 65 -15.16 -6.21 14.73
CA MET A 65 -16.54 -5.68 14.90
C MET A 65 -16.55 -4.22 15.33
N ARG A 66 -15.55 -3.79 16.12
CA ARG A 66 -15.43 -2.40 16.57
C ARG A 66 -15.21 -1.45 15.39
N ASP A 67 -14.33 -1.84 14.46
CA ASP A 67 -14.05 -1.02 13.29
C ASP A 67 -15.25 -1.03 12.33
N ALA A 68 -15.93 -2.17 12.19
CA ALA A 68 -17.17 -2.29 11.43
C ALA A 68 -18.26 -1.33 11.94
N LEU A 69 -18.46 -1.28 13.27
CA LEU A 69 -19.42 -0.36 13.89
C LEU A 69 -19.01 1.10 13.74
N SER A 70 -17.72 1.41 13.89
CA SER A 70 -17.22 2.78 13.71
C SER A 70 -17.45 3.27 12.27
N ILE A 71 -17.21 2.39 11.28
CA ILE A 71 -17.51 2.64 9.88
C ILE A 71 -19.03 2.81 9.66
N LEU A 72 -19.83 1.93 10.26
CA LEU A 72 -21.29 1.97 10.12
C LEU A 72 -21.86 3.29 10.67
N GLU A 73 -21.44 3.72 11.86
CA GLU A 73 -21.84 4.98 12.47
C GLU A 73 -21.48 6.17 11.58
N GLN A 74 -20.28 6.17 11.00
CA GLN A 74 -19.87 7.18 10.04
C GLN A 74 -20.83 7.18 8.83
N ILE A 75 -21.12 6.02 8.24
CA ILE A 75 -22.00 5.92 7.08
C ILE A 75 -23.41 6.41 7.40
N VAL A 76 -23.98 5.94 8.52
CA VAL A 76 -25.31 6.34 8.99
C VAL A 76 -25.40 7.85 9.15
N SER A 77 -24.34 8.51 9.67
CA SER A 77 -24.32 9.97 9.84
C SER A 77 -24.41 10.78 8.54
N TYR A 78 -24.02 10.18 7.41
CA TYR A 78 -24.08 10.81 6.09
C TYR A 78 -25.21 10.27 5.20
N THR A 79 -25.94 9.25 5.66
CA THR A 79 -27.08 8.67 4.95
C THR A 79 -28.38 9.07 5.62
N ASN A 80 -29.33 9.64 4.87
CA ASN A 80 -30.66 9.99 5.38
C ASN A 80 -31.58 8.74 5.51
N GLY A 81 -31.16 7.73 6.29
CA GLY A 81 -31.97 6.54 6.61
C GLY A 81 -31.91 5.39 5.59
N HIS A 82 -31.12 5.51 4.53
CA HIS A 82 -30.85 4.42 3.60
C HIS A 82 -29.36 4.31 3.25
N ILE A 83 -28.78 3.14 3.49
CA ILE A 83 -27.38 2.82 3.21
C ILE A 83 -27.27 2.12 1.84
N SER A 84 -27.05 2.92 0.81
CA SER A 84 -26.79 2.44 -0.54
C SER A 84 -25.31 2.17 -0.79
N LYS A 85 -25.00 1.21 -1.66
CA LYS A 85 -23.62 0.85 -2.03
C LYS A 85 -22.76 2.05 -2.45
N ASP A 86 -23.30 2.91 -3.32
CA ASP A 86 -22.56 4.05 -3.87
C ASP A 86 -22.12 5.03 -2.77
N LYS A 87 -22.99 5.24 -1.78
CA LYS A 87 -22.69 6.08 -0.63
C LYS A 87 -21.64 5.46 0.27
N VAL A 88 -21.67 4.14 0.46
CA VAL A 88 -20.63 3.40 1.19
C VAL A 88 -19.27 3.56 0.50
N LEU A 89 -19.21 3.38 -0.82
CA LEU A 89 -17.97 3.55 -1.60
C LEU A 89 -17.43 4.98 -1.48
N GLU A 90 -18.30 5.99 -1.59
CA GLU A 90 -17.96 7.40 -1.45
C GLU A 90 -17.40 7.71 -0.05
N ILE A 91 -18.09 7.29 1.02
CA ILE A 91 -17.72 7.60 2.40
C ILE A 91 -16.47 6.85 2.84
N LEU A 92 -16.33 5.58 2.45
CA LEU A 92 -15.17 4.77 2.78
C LEU A 92 -13.95 5.08 1.91
N GLY A 93 -14.12 5.92 0.89
CA GLY A 93 -13.09 6.20 -0.10
C GLY A 93 -12.60 4.89 -0.74
N ILE A 94 -13.50 3.97 -1.06
CA ILE A 94 -13.16 2.72 -1.75
C ILE A 94 -13.10 3.05 -3.24
N ALA A 95 -11.98 2.68 -3.87
CA ALA A 95 -11.84 2.87 -5.30
C ALA A 95 -12.83 1.98 -6.05
N ASP A 96 -13.58 2.57 -6.97
CA ASP A 96 -14.48 1.81 -7.83
C ASP A 96 -13.67 0.86 -8.72
N THR A 97 -14.15 -0.36 -8.86
CA THR A 97 -13.49 -1.42 -9.61
C THR A 97 -13.24 -1.04 -11.07
N ASP A 98 -14.12 -0.21 -11.65
CA ASP A 98 -13.98 0.31 -13.01
C ASP A 98 -12.79 1.27 -13.15
N THR A 99 -12.56 2.14 -12.17
CA THR A 99 -11.39 3.02 -12.14
C THR A 99 -10.11 2.23 -11.89
N LEU A 100 -10.10 1.23 -11.00
CA LEU A 100 -8.96 0.33 -10.80
C LEU A 100 -8.58 -0.39 -12.10
N TYR A 101 -9.59 -0.97 -12.77
CA TYR A 101 -9.42 -1.60 -14.08
C TYR A 101 -8.85 -0.62 -15.11
N SER A 102 -9.38 0.61 -15.15
CA SER A 102 -8.93 1.64 -16.10
C SER A 102 -7.48 2.04 -15.85
N ILE A 103 -7.06 2.21 -14.59
CA ILE A 103 -5.66 2.46 -14.22
C ILE A 103 -4.78 1.33 -14.75
N LEU A 104 -5.09 0.07 -14.44
CA LEU A 104 -4.28 -1.07 -14.89
C LEU A 104 -4.28 -1.21 -16.41
N LYS A 105 -5.41 -1.00 -17.08
CA LYS A 105 -5.47 -1.03 -18.54
C LYS A 105 -4.59 0.06 -19.16
N ASP A 106 -4.64 1.27 -18.62
CA ASP A 106 -3.91 2.42 -19.16
C ASP A 106 -2.40 2.29 -18.92
N LEU A 107 -2.00 1.67 -17.80
CA LEU A 107 -0.60 1.30 -17.55
C LEU A 107 -0.04 0.41 -18.66
N LYS A 108 -0.82 -0.54 -19.20
CA LYS A 108 -0.40 -1.39 -20.33
C LYS A 108 -0.21 -0.58 -21.62
N THR A 109 -1.11 0.37 -21.87
CA THR A 109 -1.08 1.21 -23.09
C THR A 109 -0.10 2.39 -23.00
N ASP A 110 0.65 2.49 -21.90
CA ASP A 110 1.57 3.58 -21.58
C ASP A 110 0.90 4.98 -21.53
N ASN A 111 -0.40 5.03 -21.25
CA ASN A 111 -1.17 6.27 -21.16
C ASN A 111 -1.02 6.90 -19.76
N ARG A 112 0.22 7.31 -19.44
CA ARG A 112 0.61 7.84 -18.12
C ARG A 112 -0.22 9.06 -17.70
N THR A 113 -0.59 9.93 -18.64
CA THR A 113 -1.40 11.12 -18.36
C THR A 113 -2.78 10.74 -17.85
N ASN A 114 -3.44 9.73 -18.44
CA ASN A 114 -4.74 9.29 -17.97
C ASN A 114 -4.64 8.58 -16.62
N VAL A 115 -3.60 7.76 -16.39
CA VAL A 115 -3.36 7.12 -15.09
C VAL A 115 -3.26 8.16 -13.97
N LEU A 116 -2.48 9.23 -14.18
CA LEU A 116 -2.37 10.31 -13.19
C LEU A 116 -3.69 11.07 -12.98
N SER A 117 -4.45 11.31 -14.05
CA SER A 117 -5.77 11.94 -13.95
C SER A 117 -6.76 11.08 -13.15
N LEU A 118 -6.77 9.76 -13.38
CA LEU A 118 -7.61 8.82 -12.64
C LEU A 118 -7.20 8.76 -11.16
N LEU A 119 -5.90 8.75 -10.89
CA LEU A 119 -5.39 8.79 -9.52
C LEU A 119 -5.79 10.09 -8.81
N GLU A 120 -5.59 11.25 -9.43
CA GLU A 120 -5.99 12.54 -8.85
C GLU A 120 -7.49 12.58 -8.55
N ARG A 121 -8.31 12.00 -9.43
CA ARG A 121 -9.76 11.89 -9.20
C ARG A 121 -10.11 11.00 -8.01
N LEU A 122 -9.38 9.91 -7.78
CA LEU A 122 -9.58 9.07 -6.59
C LEU A 122 -9.14 9.81 -5.32
N LEU A 123 -7.98 10.44 -5.34
CA LEU A 123 -7.45 11.15 -4.18
C LEU A 123 -8.30 12.36 -3.78
N SER A 124 -8.82 13.11 -4.77
CA SER A 124 -9.74 14.22 -4.51
C SER A 124 -11.10 13.78 -3.95
N ARG A 125 -11.49 12.51 -4.12
CA ARG A 125 -12.65 11.88 -3.47
C ARG A 125 -12.35 11.35 -2.06
N GLY A 126 -11.12 11.49 -1.57
CA GLY A 126 -10.74 11.01 -0.24
C GLY A 126 -10.42 9.51 -0.17
N VAL A 127 -10.13 8.88 -1.31
CA VAL A 127 -9.73 7.47 -1.35
C VAL A 127 -8.44 7.26 -0.57
N ASP A 128 -8.44 6.30 0.36
CA ASP A 128 -7.24 5.97 1.13
C ASP A 128 -6.21 5.25 0.25
N ILE A 129 -4.99 5.77 0.25
CA ILE A 129 -3.90 5.30 -0.61
C ILE A 129 -3.49 3.87 -0.29
N GLN A 130 -3.49 3.46 0.98
CA GLN A 130 -3.10 2.10 1.37
C GLN A 130 -4.16 1.08 0.92
N PHE A 131 -5.44 1.46 0.96
CA PHE A 131 -6.52 0.62 0.42
C PHE A 131 -6.46 0.55 -1.10
N LEU A 132 -6.35 1.69 -1.78
CA LEU A 132 -6.15 1.73 -3.23
C LEU A 132 -4.97 0.84 -3.67
N TYR A 133 -3.87 0.91 -2.93
CA TYR A 133 -2.69 0.08 -3.19
C TYR A 133 -2.97 -1.43 -3.08
N ARG A 134 -3.64 -1.83 -2.00
CA ARG A 134 -4.04 -3.24 -1.78
C ARG A 134 -5.00 -3.72 -2.85
N ASP A 135 -5.94 -2.88 -3.26
CA ASP A 135 -6.93 -3.22 -4.29
C ASP A 135 -6.27 -3.40 -5.66
N LEU A 136 -5.29 -2.56 -6.00
CA LEU A 136 -4.47 -2.73 -7.21
C LEU A 136 -3.69 -4.05 -7.19
N ILE A 137 -3.04 -4.39 -6.07
CA ILE A 137 -2.33 -5.68 -5.90
C ILE A 137 -3.29 -6.85 -6.06
N LYS A 138 -4.46 -6.78 -5.43
CA LYS A 138 -5.49 -7.82 -5.49
C LYS A 138 -5.93 -8.05 -6.94
N MET A 139 -6.24 -6.97 -7.67
CA MET A 139 -6.69 -7.08 -9.06
C MET A 139 -5.59 -7.61 -10.00
N LEU A 140 -4.33 -7.22 -9.78
CA LEU A 140 -3.18 -7.77 -10.51
C LEU A 140 -3.00 -9.28 -10.25
N ARG A 141 -3.07 -9.70 -8.99
CA ARG A 141 -3.00 -11.11 -8.61
C ARG A 141 -4.13 -11.91 -9.25
N ASP A 142 -5.35 -11.40 -9.21
CA ASP A 142 -6.52 -12.09 -9.77
C ASP A 142 -6.39 -12.21 -11.30
N ALA A 143 -5.86 -11.19 -11.98
CA ALA A 143 -5.53 -11.24 -13.41
C ALA A 143 -4.45 -12.27 -13.74
N LEU A 144 -3.40 -12.37 -12.93
CA LEU A 144 -2.34 -13.38 -13.08
C LEU A 144 -2.90 -14.81 -12.92
N PHE A 145 -3.68 -15.04 -11.87
CA PHE A 145 -4.28 -16.36 -11.61
C PHE A 145 -5.28 -16.76 -12.70
N TYR A 146 -6.01 -15.80 -13.26
CA TYR A 146 -6.85 -16.08 -14.42
C TYR A 146 -6.03 -16.57 -15.62
N ASN A 147 -4.86 -15.96 -15.89
CA ASN A 147 -3.97 -16.35 -16.99
C ASN A 147 -3.41 -17.77 -16.82
N ILE A 148 -3.08 -18.15 -15.58
CA ILE A 148 -2.57 -19.48 -15.21
C ILE A 148 -3.68 -20.57 -15.28
N GLY A 149 -4.95 -20.18 -15.44
CA GLY A 149 -6.09 -21.11 -15.51
C GLY A 149 -6.78 -21.37 -14.16
N GLY A 150 -6.42 -20.61 -13.13
CA GLY A 150 -7.06 -20.63 -11.81
C GLY A 150 -8.37 -19.86 -11.76
N SER A 151 -9.38 -20.25 -12.57
CA SER A 151 -10.71 -19.61 -12.54
C SER A 151 -11.41 -19.74 -11.18
N VAL A 152 -11.05 -20.77 -10.40
CA VAL A 152 -11.61 -21.09 -9.08
C VAL A 152 -11.14 -20.12 -7.98
N LEU A 153 -10.01 -19.41 -8.17
CA LEU A 153 -9.39 -18.57 -7.14
C LEU A 153 -9.91 -17.12 -7.12
N VAL A 154 -10.70 -16.71 -8.12
CA VAL A 154 -11.27 -15.35 -8.23
C VAL A 154 -12.49 -15.18 -7.29
N GLY A 155 -12.96 -16.26 -6.65
CA GLY A 155 -14.10 -16.25 -5.74
C GLY A 155 -15.43 -15.91 -6.41
N ASP A 156 -16.49 -15.79 -5.62
CA ASP A 156 -17.87 -15.44 -6.03
C ASP A 156 -18.00 -13.94 -6.38
N SER A 157 -17.01 -13.41 -7.11
CA SER A 157 -16.94 -12.00 -7.47
C SER A 157 -17.98 -11.64 -8.55
N ASN A 158 -18.45 -10.39 -8.55
CA ASN A 158 -19.43 -9.88 -9.52
C ASN A 158 -18.98 -10.15 -10.98
N LYS A 159 -19.94 -10.51 -11.86
CA LYS A 159 -19.71 -10.79 -13.30
C LYS A 159 -18.92 -9.71 -14.02
N THR A 160 -19.09 -8.44 -13.64
CA THR A 160 -18.34 -7.31 -14.21
C THR A 160 -16.85 -7.39 -13.87
N TYR A 161 -16.51 -7.66 -12.60
CA TYR A 161 -15.12 -7.81 -12.17
C TYR A 161 -14.41 -8.97 -12.86
N ILE A 162 -15.12 -10.11 -12.99
CA ILE A 162 -14.60 -11.26 -13.74
C ILE A 162 -14.26 -10.85 -15.18
N ARG A 163 -15.15 -10.13 -15.89
CA ARG A 163 -14.86 -9.65 -17.25
C ARG A 163 -13.65 -8.72 -17.32
N GLN A 164 -13.46 -7.87 -16.32
CA GLN A 164 -12.30 -6.97 -16.25
C GLN A 164 -11.00 -7.74 -16.05
N ILE A 165 -10.97 -8.68 -15.11
CA ILE A 165 -9.84 -9.59 -14.89
C ILE A 165 -9.52 -10.36 -16.17
N GLN A 166 -10.54 -10.91 -16.83
CA GLN A 166 -10.37 -11.64 -18.10
C GLN A 166 -9.75 -10.77 -19.18
N HIS A 167 -10.14 -9.50 -19.26
CA HIS A 167 -9.56 -8.56 -20.21
C HIS A 167 -8.12 -8.22 -19.84
N LEU A 168 -7.84 -7.94 -18.56
CA LEU A 168 -6.47 -7.68 -18.08
C LEU A 168 -5.54 -8.86 -18.36
N GLY A 169 -5.97 -10.09 -18.06
CA GLY A 169 -5.20 -11.31 -18.35
C GLY A 169 -4.97 -11.57 -19.84
N LYS A 170 -5.76 -10.96 -20.74
CA LYS A 170 -5.56 -11.05 -22.20
C LYS A 170 -4.61 -9.99 -22.74
N ILE A 171 -4.63 -8.78 -22.18
CA ILE A 171 -3.77 -7.67 -22.66
C ILE A 171 -2.36 -7.74 -22.08
N TYR A 172 -2.18 -8.34 -20.91
CA TYR A 172 -0.89 -8.58 -20.30
C TYR A 172 -0.42 -10.01 -20.54
N THR A 173 0.89 -10.19 -20.71
CA THR A 173 1.49 -11.53 -20.63
C THR A 173 1.64 -11.96 -19.18
N GLU A 174 1.81 -13.27 -18.95
CA GLU A 174 2.06 -13.82 -17.61
C GLU A 174 3.31 -13.18 -16.97
N ASP A 175 4.41 -13.09 -17.73
CA ASP A 175 5.67 -12.49 -17.26
C ASP A 175 5.52 -11.01 -16.88
N GLU A 176 4.71 -10.25 -17.65
CA GLU A 176 4.44 -8.84 -17.35
C GLU A 176 3.63 -8.68 -16.07
N LEU A 177 2.56 -9.47 -15.90
CA LEU A 177 1.75 -9.46 -14.68
C LEU A 177 2.58 -9.86 -13.47
N ARG A 178 3.43 -10.88 -13.60
CA ARG A 178 4.34 -11.31 -12.54
C ARG A 178 5.33 -10.21 -12.17
N SER A 179 6.04 -9.64 -13.15
CA SER A 179 7.01 -8.56 -12.92
C SER A 179 6.35 -7.34 -12.26
N LEU A 180 5.14 -6.99 -12.71
CA LEU A 180 4.40 -5.86 -12.15
C LEU A 180 3.93 -6.16 -10.71
N LEU A 181 3.40 -7.35 -10.46
CA LEU A 181 2.97 -7.78 -9.13
C LEU A 181 4.16 -7.84 -8.15
N ASP A 182 5.30 -8.40 -8.56
CA ASP A 182 6.52 -8.46 -7.75
C ASP A 182 7.02 -7.04 -7.38
N LYS A 183 6.97 -6.09 -8.32
CA LYS A 183 7.27 -4.68 -8.04
C LYS A 183 6.31 -4.11 -7.00
N PHE A 184 5.00 -4.26 -7.17
CA PHE A 184 4.03 -3.76 -6.20
C PHE A 184 4.20 -4.43 -4.81
N ILE A 185 4.46 -5.73 -4.75
CA ILE A 185 4.69 -6.39 -3.45
C ILE A 185 5.95 -5.84 -2.77
N SER A 186 7.04 -5.61 -3.52
CA SER A 186 8.28 -5.07 -2.95
C SER A 186 8.13 -3.66 -2.35
N TYR A 187 7.20 -2.85 -2.84
CA TYR A 187 6.94 -1.49 -2.34
C TYR A 187 5.85 -1.43 -1.26
N GLU A 188 5.16 -2.53 -0.94
CA GLU A 188 4.05 -2.55 0.04
C GLU A 188 4.46 -2.03 1.42
N THR A 189 5.60 -2.50 1.92
CA THR A 189 6.11 -2.06 3.23
C THR A 189 6.46 -0.57 3.21
N HIS A 190 7.01 -0.07 2.11
CA HIS A 190 7.35 1.35 1.96
C HIS A 190 6.10 2.23 1.90
N ILE A 191 5.07 1.84 1.15
CA ILE A 191 3.78 2.55 1.09
C ILE A 191 3.11 2.61 2.47
N ARG A 192 3.18 1.54 3.26
CA ARG A 192 2.58 1.48 4.60
C ARG A 192 3.28 2.36 5.64
N THR A 193 4.60 2.52 5.52
CA THR A 193 5.45 3.14 6.56
C THR A 193 5.91 4.56 6.23
N THR A 194 5.82 4.96 4.97
CA THR A 194 6.27 6.30 4.52
C THR A 194 5.33 7.42 4.96
N SER A 195 5.87 8.62 5.11
CA SER A 195 5.10 9.86 5.31
C SER A 195 4.52 10.43 4.02
N VAL A 196 4.98 9.96 2.86
CA VAL A 196 4.57 10.46 1.53
C VAL A 196 4.05 9.34 0.61
N PRO A 197 3.00 8.59 1.01
CA PRO A 197 2.53 7.41 0.28
C PRO A 197 2.00 7.76 -1.12
N ARG A 198 1.46 8.98 -1.28
CA ARG A 198 0.98 9.51 -2.55
C ARG A 198 2.08 9.56 -3.60
N ILE A 199 3.19 10.22 -3.26
CA ILE A 199 4.33 10.40 -4.18
C ILE A 199 4.91 9.04 -4.58
N LEU A 200 4.99 8.11 -3.63
CA LEU A 200 5.51 6.78 -3.89
C LEU A 200 4.59 5.97 -4.82
N LEU A 201 3.27 6.09 -4.66
CA LEU A 201 2.31 5.48 -5.58
C LEU A 201 2.38 6.10 -6.99
N GLU A 202 2.41 7.43 -7.08
CA GLU A 202 2.60 8.15 -8.35
C GLU A 202 3.88 7.70 -9.06
N PHE A 203 4.99 7.60 -8.31
CA PHE A 203 6.27 7.11 -8.81
C PHE A 203 6.16 5.66 -9.32
N LEU A 204 5.54 4.77 -8.55
CA LEU A 204 5.36 3.37 -8.93
C LEU A 204 4.51 3.23 -10.19
N LEU A 205 3.43 3.99 -10.32
CA LEU A 205 2.58 3.98 -11.50
C LEU A 205 3.29 4.58 -12.73
N PHE A 206 4.15 5.58 -12.53
CA PHE A 206 4.89 6.23 -13.62
C PHE A 206 6.08 5.39 -14.13
N PHE A 207 6.86 4.80 -13.23
CA PHE A 207 8.07 4.03 -13.55
C PHE A 207 7.86 2.52 -13.61
N GLY A 208 6.76 2.01 -13.03
CA GLY A 208 6.41 0.59 -13.06
C GLY A 208 6.23 0.05 -14.48
N THR A 209 5.81 0.90 -15.43
CA THR A 209 5.61 0.55 -16.85
C THR A 209 6.91 0.58 -17.67
N SER A 210 7.86 1.42 -17.29
CA SER A 210 9.06 1.73 -18.08
C SER A 210 10.08 0.58 -18.14
N ASN A 211 9.92 -0.44 -17.29
CA ASN A 211 10.82 -1.59 -17.18
C ASN A 211 10.12 -2.95 -17.42
N LEU A 212 9.13 -3.02 -18.31
CA LEU A 212 8.61 -4.32 -18.78
C LEU A 212 9.48 -4.93 -19.91
N LYS A 213 10.59 -4.27 -20.29
CA LYS A 213 11.50 -4.74 -21.35
C LYS A 213 12.99 -4.81 -20.96
N GLU A 214 13.38 -4.43 -19.74
CA GLU A 214 14.77 -4.58 -19.31
C GLU A 214 14.85 -5.12 -17.87
N ASP A 215 15.11 -6.42 -17.78
CA ASP A 215 15.68 -7.04 -16.59
C ASP A 215 17.13 -6.58 -16.43
N LYS A 216 17.33 -5.61 -15.54
CA LYS A 216 18.52 -5.51 -14.68
C LYS A 216 18.10 -5.03 -13.29
N VAL A 217 17.56 -5.95 -12.48
CA VAL A 217 17.42 -5.74 -11.04
C VAL A 217 18.64 -6.34 -10.33
N SER A 218 19.57 -5.46 -9.97
CA SER A 218 20.55 -5.53 -8.86
C SER A 218 21.54 -4.37 -9.12
N GLU A 219 21.80 -3.40 -8.25
CA GLU A 219 21.92 -3.37 -6.80
C GLU A 219 21.57 -1.97 -6.23
N LYS A 220 21.10 -1.96 -4.99
CA LYS A 220 21.21 -0.89 -3.97
C LYS A 220 20.53 0.45 -4.25
N VAL A 221 19.27 0.56 -3.81
CA VAL A 221 18.78 1.81 -3.21
C VAL A 221 18.79 1.63 -1.69
N THR A 222 19.93 1.93 -1.07
CA THR A 222 19.97 2.31 0.34
C THR A 222 19.37 3.71 0.44
N VAL A 223 18.13 3.81 0.88
CA VAL A 223 17.54 5.09 1.29
C VAL A 223 18.12 5.39 2.67
N ASP A 224 19.25 6.11 2.68
CA ASP A 224 19.77 6.68 3.91
C ASP A 224 18.78 7.76 4.37
N SER A 225 18.21 7.51 5.54
CA SER A 225 17.13 8.30 6.10
C SER A 225 17.71 9.56 6.74
N GLN A 226 18.05 10.57 5.95
CA GLN A 226 18.35 11.93 6.44
C GLN A 226 18.48 12.91 5.27
N LEU A 227 17.41 13.67 5.00
CA LEU A 227 17.41 15.11 4.69
C LEU A 227 16.03 15.55 4.17
N ILE A 228 15.15 15.88 5.11
CA ILE A 228 14.21 16.99 4.92
C ILE A 228 14.50 17.94 6.08
N ILE A 229 15.32 18.95 5.82
CA ILE A 229 15.38 20.14 6.67
C ILE A 229 14.59 21.20 5.91
N TYR A 230 13.37 21.44 6.37
CA TYR A 230 12.81 22.79 6.29
C TYR A 230 13.52 23.58 7.37
N ASP A 231 14.17 24.68 7.03
CA ASP A 231 14.15 25.84 7.93
C ASP A 231 14.30 27.14 7.17
N ASN A 232 13.41 28.05 7.56
CA ASN A 232 13.28 29.42 7.11
C ASN A 232 14.49 30.26 7.51
N ASP A 233 14.62 31.38 6.81
CA ASP A 233 15.52 32.50 7.07
C ASP A 233 15.82 32.77 8.57
N GLU A 234 17.11 32.88 8.90
CA GLU A 234 17.64 34.00 9.69
C GLU A 234 19.18 34.10 9.60
N ASN A 235 19.66 35.33 9.43
CA ASN A 235 21.04 35.81 9.57
C ASN A 235 22.05 35.58 8.42
N LYS A 236 21.92 36.46 7.42
CA LYS A 236 23.07 37.12 6.79
C LYS A 236 23.81 37.99 7.81
N ALA A 237 24.95 37.52 8.29
CA ALA A 237 26.11 38.33 8.64
C ALA A 237 27.32 37.39 8.82
N ASP A 238 28.50 37.84 8.41
CA ASP A 238 29.81 37.24 8.71
C ASP A 238 30.25 36.02 7.87
N LYS A 239 30.40 36.24 6.56
CA LYS A 239 31.46 35.58 5.75
C LYS A 239 32.15 36.57 4.80
N GLU A 240 32.65 37.67 5.34
CA GLU A 240 33.82 38.38 4.80
C GLU A 240 34.94 38.32 5.83
N GLN A 241 35.70 37.22 5.84
CA GLN A 241 37.12 37.15 6.20
C GLN A 241 37.56 35.69 6.11
N ASN A 242 38.77 35.47 5.56
CA ASN A 242 39.41 34.19 5.25
C ASN A 242 39.09 33.53 3.90
N LYS A 243 39.03 34.35 2.83
CA LYS A 243 39.72 34.04 1.57
C LYS A 243 41.16 34.57 1.64
N LEU A 244 42.03 33.91 2.42
CA LEU A 244 43.49 34.08 2.30
C LEU A 244 44.18 32.92 3.04
N ASP A 245 44.09 31.70 2.48
CA ASP A 245 45.20 30.74 2.46
C ASP A 245 44.73 29.39 1.89
N LYS A 246 45.64 28.74 1.13
CA LYS A 246 45.49 27.49 0.37
C LYS A 246 45.05 27.65 -1.11
N SER A 247 45.67 28.59 -1.80
CA SER A 247 46.10 28.38 -3.19
C SER A 247 47.56 27.94 -3.18
N LYS A 248 47.83 26.63 -3.18
CA LYS A 248 49.05 25.92 -3.62
C LYS A 248 48.92 24.45 -3.24
N ASP A 249 49.48 23.57 -4.07
CA ASP A 249 49.50 22.09 -3.94
C ASP A 249 48.35 21.28 -4.55
N ILE A 250 48.03 21.56 -5.82
CA ILE A 250 47.61 20.51 -6.77
C ILE A 250 48.45 20.64 -8.03
N ASP A 251 49.74 20.34 -7.92
CA ASP A 251 50.61 20.11 -9.08
C ASP A 251 51.88 19.36 -8.63
N LYS A 252 51.81 18.02 -8.51
CA LYS A 252 52.94 17.06 -8.58
C LYS A 252 52.61 15.63 -8.10
N VAL A 253 51.59 14.96 -8.64
CA VAL A 253 51.54 13.47 -8.57
C VAL A 253 51.04 12.90 -9.90
N ARG A 254 51.77 13.18 -10.98
CA ARG A 254 51.65 12.45 -12.25
C ARG A 254 52.97 12.50 -13.01
N LYS A 255 54.04 11.92 -12.43
CA LYS A 255 55.27 11.53 -13.14
C LYS A 255 56.19 10.74 -12.20
N LYS A 256 56.13 9.40 -12.28
CA LYS A 256 57.27 8.46 -12.26
C LYS A 256 56.77 7.00 -12.19
N LYS A 257 56.42 6.46 -13.35
CA LYS A 257 56.72 5.06 -13.68
C LYS A 257 58.11 5.06 -14.33
N LYS A 258 59.12 4.47 -13.69
CA LYS A 258 60.20 3.63 -14.26
C LYS A 258 61.41 3.54 -13.31
N ASN A 259 61.95 2.31 -13.27
CA ASN A 259 63.20 1.82 -12.68
C ASN A 259 63.14 1.43 -11.19
N THR A 260 63.62 0.28 -10.71
CA THR A 260 64.00 -1.08 -11.20
C THR A 260 64.41 -1.86 -9.94
N MET A 261 64.05 -3.15 -9.84
CA MET A 261 64.77 -4.26 -9.15
C MET A 261 65.27 -4.10 -7.69
N LYS A 262 64.71 -4.89 -6.75
CA LYS A 262 65.33 -6.09 -6.09
C LYS A 262 64.54 -6.50 -4.83
N ASN A 263 64.19 -7.79 -4.75
CA ASN A 263 63.80 -8.57 -3.55
C ASN A 263 65.02 -8.77 -2.59
N PRO A 264 64.91 -9.49 -1.44
CA PRO A 264 63.91 -9.62 -0.35
C PRO A 264 64.66 -9.40 1.03
N PRO A 265 64.37 -9.95 2.25
CA PRO A 265 63.38 -10.95 2.71
C PRO A 265 62.63 -10.73 4.04
N PHE A 266 61.61 -11.57 4.19
CA PHE A 266 61.03 -12.24 5.37
C PHE A 266 61.50 -11.84 6.79
N LEU A 267 60.53 -11.50 7.63
CA LEU A 267 60.16 -12.23 8.86
C LEU A 267 58.71 -11.88 9.25
#